data_AF-A0A9X6SWN9-F1
#
_entry.id   AF-A0A9X6SWN9-F1
#
_cell.length_a   1.000
_cell.length_b   1.000
_cell.length_c   1.000
_cell.angle_alpha   90.00
_cell.angle_beta   90.00
_cell.angle_gamma   90.00
#
_symmetry.space_group_name_H-M   'P 1'
#
loop_
_entity.id
_entity.type
_entity.pdbx_description
1 polymer ?
#
loop_
_entity_poly.entity_id
_entity_poly.type
_entity_poly.pdbx_seq_one_letter_code
_entity_poly.pdbx_strand_id
1 'polypeptide(L)'
;MDSIVNVFKNHPGKSLSSIIVAIIGVLTILMFQEVEVKTLSAVFNYINSNTDSSALMSTWLLNLVAFVFNIVMGVIWFKEVMRDDEMGRVVSLIISILHFLYSILFFNYIFSKLLGLVIVVVIIIVVVKNSEK
;
A
#
# COMPACT_ATOMS: atom_id res chain seq x y z
N MET A 1 -1.36 -4.31 36.07
CA MET A 1 -0.40 -3.65 35.17
C MET A 1 -0.67 -4.20 33.80
N ASP A 2 -1.44 -3.47 32.99
CA ASP A 2 -1.78 -3.93 31.65
C ASP A 2 -0.52 -3.97 30.80
N SER A 3 -0.13 -5.19 30.44
CA SER A 3 1.03 -5.41 29.60
C SER A 3 0.66 -5.07 28.16
N ILE A 4 1.57 -4.44 27.42
CA ILE A 4 1.45 -4.25 25.96
C ILE A 4 1.15 -5.59 25.27
N VAL A 5 1.67 -6.70 25.80
CA VAL A 5 1.40 -8.06 25.30
C VAL A 5 -0.08 -8.44 25.39
N ASN A 6 -0.82 -7.91 26.38
CA ASN A 6 -2.25 -8.18 26.53
C ASN A 6 -3.05 -7.58 25.37
N VAL A 7 -2.64 -6.43 24.82
CA VAL A 7 -3.29 -5.80 23.66
C VAL A 7 -3.22 -6.73 22.44
N PHE A 8 -2.05 -7.33 22.19
CA PHE A 8 -1.86 -8.27 21.08
C PHE A 8 -2.59 -9.61 21.32
N LYS A 9 -2.57 -10.11 22.56
CA LYS A 9 -3.29 -11.34 22.94
C LYS A 9 -4.82 -11.18 22.82
N ASN A 10 -5.35 -10.00 23.10
CA ASN A 10 -6.77 -9.72 23.02
C ASN A 10 -7.25 -9.52 21.57
N HIS A 11 -6.33 -9.25 20.63
CA HIS A 11 -6.64 -9.00 19.22
C HIS A 11 -5.78 -9.81 18.24
N PRO A 12 -5.70 -11.15 18.39
CA PRO A 12 -4.72 -11.97 17.68
C PRO A 12 -4.88 -11.92 16.16
N GLY A 13 -6.12 -11.84 15.67
CA GLY A 13 -6.39 -11.72 14.23
C GLY A 13 -5.87 -10.41 13.62
N LYS A 14 -6.07 -9.27 14.31
CA LYS A 14 -5.60 -7.95 13.85
C LYS A 14 -4.07 -7.85 13.93
N SER A 15 -3.49 -8.43 14.98
CA SER A 15 -2.04 -8.49 15.15
C SER A 15 -1.38 -9.32 14.06
N LEU A 16 -1.93 -10.51 13.78
CA LEU A 16 -1.43 -11.38 12.71
C LEU A 16 -1.56 -10.71 11.33
N SER A 17 -2.71 -10.09 11.04
CA SER A 17 -2.91 -9.40 9.77
C SER A 17 -1.96 -8.20 9.62
N SER A 18 -1.70 -7.44 10.68
CA SER A 18 -0.68 -6.37 10.65
C SER A 18 0.71 -6.89 10.33
N ILE A 19 1.11 -8.03 10.90
CA ILE A 19 2.41 -8.65 10.61
C ILE A 19 2.49 -9.06 9.14
N ILE A 20 1.44 -9.69 8.61
CA ILE A 20 1.38 -10.08 7.19
C ILE A 20 1.51 -8.84 6.29
N VAL A 21 0.76 -7.77 6.59
CA VAL A 21 0.81 -6.52 5.82
C VAL A 21 2.20 -5.87 5.90
N ALA A 22 2.85 -5.92 7.06
CA ALA A 22 4.23 -5.44 7.21
C ALA A 22 5.22 -6.25 6.37
N ILE A 23 5.10 -7.59 6.36
CA ILE A 23 5.95 -8.47 5.53
C ILE A 23 5.77 -8.16 4.05
N ILE A 24 4.52 -8.06 3.57
CA ILE A 24 4.22 -7.69 2.17
C ILE A 24 4.84 -6.32 1.86
N GLY A 25 4.71 -5.35 2.76
CA GLY A 25 5.29 -4.03 2.61
C GLY A 25 6.81 -4.07 2.46
N VAL A 26 7.50 -4.78 3.36
CA VAL A 26 8.96 -4.92 3.31
C VAL A 26 9.41 -5.63 2.03
N LEU A 27 8.76 -6.73 1.64
CA LEU A 27 9.07 -7.43 0.39
C LEU A 27 8.86 -6.52 -0.83
N THR A 28 7.79 -5.72 -0.83
CA THR A 28 7.53 -4.74 -1.90
C THR A 28 8.63 -3.70 -2.00
N ILE A 29 9.11 -3.17 -0.86
CA ILE A 29 10.22 -2.21 -0.82
C ILE A 29 11.50 -2.84 -1.35
N LEU A 30 11.86 -4.03 -0.89
CA LEU A 30 13.14 -4.66 -1.22
C LEU A 30 13.21 -5.17 -2.66
N MET A 31 12.10 -5.67 -3.22
CA MET A 31 12.12 -6.38 -4.49
C MET A 31 11.57 -5.57 -5.67
N PHE A 32 10.78 -4.52 -5.40
CA PHE A 32 9.98 -3.88 -6.45
C PHE A 32 10.07 -2.35 -6.46
N GLN A 33 11.00 -1.74 -5.73
CA GLN A 33 11.17 -0.27 -5.75
C GLN A 33 12.24 0.25 -6.72
N GLU A 34 12.82 -0.60 -7.56
CA GLU A 34 13.84 -0.20 -8.55
C GLU A 34 13.25 0.30 -9.89
N VAL A 35 12.01 -0.06 -10.21
CA VAL A 35 11.40 0.26 -11.52
C VAL A 35 10.81 1.68 -11.53
N GLU A 36 11.35 2.57 -12.37
CA GLU A 36 10.85 3.94 -12.51
C GLU A 36 10.36 4.24 -13.94
N VAL A 37 9.09 4.59 -14.07
CA VAL A 37 8.46 5.08 -15.32
C VAL A 37 7.66 6.34 -15.05
N LYS A 38 8.36 7.48 -15.01
CA LYS A 38 7.78 8.77 -14.63
C LYS A 38 6.95 9.44 -15.72
N THR A 39 7.13 9.04 -16.98
CA THR A 39 6.50 9.70 -18.14
C THR A 39 5.74 8.71 -19.01
N LEU A 40 4.76 9.21 -19.76
CA LEU A 40 3.99 8.41 -20.71
C LEU A 40 4.89 7.79 -21.79
N SER A 41 5.86 8.56 -22.29
CA SER A 41 6.85 8.10 -23.27
C SER A 41 7.69 6.94 -22.73
N ALA A 42 8.11 7.00 -21.46
CA ALA A 42 8.85 5.90 -20.84
C ALA A 42 8.02 4.61 -20.76
N VAL A 43 6.72 4.71 -20.49
CA VAL A 43 5.82 3.53 -20.49
C VAL A 43 5.69 2.94 -21.90
N PHE A 44 5.46 3.77 -22.93
CA PHE A 44 5.40 3.27 -24.30
C PHE A 44 6.70 2.64 -24.76
N ASN A 45 7.84 3.24 -24.42
CA ASN A 45 9.15 2.67 -24.72
C ASN A 45 9.31 1.31 -24.04
N TYR A 46 8.92 1.18 -22.76
CA TYR A 46 9.00 -0.07 -22.00
C TYR A 46 8.13 -1.18 -22.58
N ILE A 47 6.93 -0.84 -23.06
CA ILE A 47 6.02 -1.80 -23.71
C ILE A 47 6.57 -2.23 -25.08
N ASN A 48 7.13 -1.29 -25.83
CA ASN A 48 7.60 -1.55 -27.20
C ASN A 48 9.01 -2.19 -27.26
N SER A 49 9.79 -2.16 -26.17
CA SER A 49 11.19 -2.61 -26.18
C SER A 49 11.40 -4.12 -26.00
N ASN A 50 10.36 -4.97 -26.15
CA ASN A 50 10.40 -6.40 -25.80
C ASN A 50 10.96 -6.67 -24.38
N THR A 51 10.97 -5.64 -23.53
CA THR A 51 11.40 -5.75 -22.13
C THR A 51 10.27 -6.42 -21.36
N ASP A 52 10.62 -7.23 -20.38
CA ASP A 52 9.66 -8.00 -19.60
C ASP A 52 8.67 -7.06 -18.86
N SER A 53 7.54 -6.79 -19.52
CA SER A 53 6.45 -5.94 -19.03
C SER A 53 5.87 -6.42 -17.69
N SER A 54 6.15 -7.68 -17.31
CA SER A 54 5.72 -8.26 -16.05
C SER A 54 6.32 -7.54 -14.84
N ALA A 55 7.58 -7.13 -14.91
CA ALA A 55 8.27 -6.47 -13.80
C ALA A 55 7.65 -5.10 -13.48
N LEU A 56 7.26 -4.35 -14.51
CA LEU A 56 6.59 -3.06 -14.35
C LEU A 56 5.18 -3.25 -13.75
N MET A 57 4.41 -4.19 -14.28
CA MET A 57 3.06 -4.47 -13.78
C MET A 57 3.04 -5.04 -12.37
N SER A 58 3.94 -5.98 -12.05
CA SER A 58 4.06 -6.55 -10.71
C SER A 58 4.48 -5.47 -9.71
N THR A 59 5.42 -4.61 -10.08
CA THR A 59 5.86 -3.48 -9.26
C THR A 59 4.69 -2.55 -8.94
N TRP A 60 3.93 -2.16 -9.95
CA TRP A 60 2.77 -1.28 -9.73
C TRP A 60 1.70 -1.94 -8.88
N LEU A 61 1.32 -3.19 -9.20
CA LEU A 61 0.29 -3.92 -8.48
C LEU A 61 0.67 -4.14 -7.01
N LEU A 62 1.90 -4.53 -6.72
CA LEU A 62 2.35 -4.78 -5.35
C LEU A 62 2.43 -3.50 -4.52
N ASN A 63 2.90 -2.39 -5.10
CA ASN A 63 2.86 -1.09 -4.43
C ASN A 63 1.40 -0.67 -4.15
N LEU A 64 0.48 -0.89 -5.09
CA LEU A 64 -0.94 -0.57 -4.90
C LEU A 64 -1.59 -1.45 -3.81
N VAL A 65 -1.31 -2.75 -3.81
CA VAL A 65 -1.80 -3.68 -2.78
C VAL A 65 -1.24 -3.32 -1.41
N ALA A 66 0.07 -3.07 -1.31
CA ALA A 66 0.72 -2.66 -0.07
C ALA A 66 0.16 -1.32 0.44
N PHE A 67 -0.10 -0.36 -0.44
CA PHE A 67 -0.78 0.90 -0.13
C PHE A 67 -2.16 0.65 0.48
N VAL A 68 -3.03 -0.07 -0.22
CA VAL A 68 -4.42 -0.30 0.21
C VAL A 68 -4.47 -1.09 1.51
N PHE A 69 -3.68 -2.15 1.65
CA PHE A 69 -3.65 -2.96 2.86
C PHE A 69 -3.16 -2.17 4.08
N ASN A 70 -2.18 -1.29 3.91
CA ASN A 70 -1.73 -0.40 4.99
C ASN A 70 -2.82 0.60 5.38
N ILE A 71 -3.57 1.19 4.44
CA ILE A 71 -4.73 2.03 4.79
C ILE A 71 -5.76 1.22 5.59
N VAL A 72 -6.16 0.05 5.09
CA VAL A 72 -7.18 -0.79 5.72
C VAL A 72 -6.76 -1.17 7.14
N MET A 73 -5.51 -1.61 7.33
CA MET A 73 -4.99 -1.93 8.66
C MET A 73 -4.87 -0.71 9.56
N GLY A 74 -4.44 0.44 9.03
CA GLY A 74 -4.39 1.71 9.75
C GLY A 74 -5.76 2.09 10.30
N VAL A 75 -6.82 1.94 9.50
CA VAL A 75 -8.21 2.21 9.91
C VAL A 75 -8.70 1.19 10.93
N ILE A 76 -8.40 -0.11 10.75
CA ILE A 76 -8.80 -1.16 11.70
C ILE A 76 -8.22 -0.89 13.09
N TRP A 77 -6.94 -0.53 13.19
CA TRP A 77 -6.31 -0.18 14.45
C TRP A 77 -6.76 1.17 14.99
N PHE A 78 -7.02 2.15 14.13
CA PHE A 78 -7.53 3.45 14.57
C PHE A 78 -8.87 3.35 15.29
N LYS A 79 -9.76 2.45 14.85
CA LYS A 79 -11.05 2.20 15.51
C LYS A 79 -10.90 1.72 16.96
N GLU A 80 -9.79 1.05 17.30
CA GLU A 80 -9.52 0.57 18.65
C GLU A 80 -9.13 1.70 19.62
N VAL A 81 -8.68 2.85 19.08
CA VAL A 81 -8.34 4.05 19.87
C VAL A 81 -9.57 4.66 20.56
N MET A 82 -10.77 4.30 20.11
CA MET A 82 -12.04 4.75 20.68
C MET A 82 -12.58 3.83 21.79
N ARG A 83 -11.87 2.75 22.16
CA ARG A 83 -12.30 1.80 23.21
C ARG A 83 -11.80 2.23 24.60
N ASP A 84 -12.39 1.70 25.67
CA ASP A 84 -12.14 2.12 27.06
C ASP A 84 -10.81 1.62 27.69
N ASP A 85 -9.95 0.93 26.95
CA ASP A 85 -8.64 0.44 27.43
C ASP A 85 -7.53 1.46 27.16
N GLU A 86 -7.08 2.21 28.18
CA GLU A 86 -6.02 3.23 28.02
C GLU A 86 -4.75 2.71 27.33
N MET A 87 -4.25 1.53 27.73
CA MET A 87 -3.04 0.94 27.15
C MET A 87 -3.31 0.46 25.72
N GLY A 88 -4.45 -0.20 25.51
CA GLY A 88 -4.93 -0.63 24.19
C GLY A 88 -5.04 0.54 23.21
N ARG A 89 -5.53 1.69 23.65
CA ARG A 89 -5.65 2.91 22.83
C ARG A 89 -4.30 3.43 22.38
N VAL A 90 -3.33 3.54 23.29
CA VAL A 90 -1.99 4.04 22.96
C VAL A 90 -1.29 3.11 21.97
N VAL A 91 -1.29 1.81 22.23
CA VAL A 91 -0.69 0.81 21.33
C VAL A 91 -1.38 0.81 19.97
N SER A 92 -2.71 0.84 19.93
CA SER A 92 -3.48 0.86 18.69
C SER A 92 -3.25 2.13 17.88
N LEU A 93 -3.10 3.27 18.54
CA LEU A 93 -2.78 4.54 17.89
C LEU A 93 -1.39 4.48 17.24
N ILE A 94 -0.38 3.97 17.95
CA ILE A 94 0.97 3.80 17.40
C ILE A 94 0.94 2.89 16.16
N ILE A 95 0.29 1.71 16.25
CA ILE A 95 0.21 0.77 15.12
C ILE A 95 -0.53 1.39 13.94
N SER A 96 -1.60 2.13 14.20
CA SER A 96 -2.37 2.84 13.18
C SER A 96 -1.50 3.88 12.45
N ILE A 97 -0.77 4.71 13.19
CA ILE A 97 0.15 5.70 12.62
C ILE A 97 1.22 5.02 11.76
N LEU A 98 1.82 3.93 12.23
CA LEU A 98 2.83 3.18 11.48
C LEU A 98 2.28 2.69 10.13
N HIS A 99 1.08 2.11 10.12
CA HIS A 99 0.43 1.69 8.88
C HIS A 99 0.15 2.87 7.95
N PHE A 100 -0.33 4.01 8.46
CA PHE A 100 -0.53 5.19 7.62
C PHE A 100 0.77 5.75 7.04
N LEU A 101 1.87 5.74 7.80
CA LEU A 101 3.19 6.13 7.28
C LEU A 101 3.66 5.21 6.15
N TYR A 102 3.50 3.90 6.30
CA TYR A 102 3.80 2.94 5.23
C TYR A 102 2.92 3.16 4.00
N SER A 103 1.63 3.42 4.20
CA SER A 103 0.72 3.79 3.11
C SER A 103 1.23 5.02 2.35
N ILE A 104 1.64 6.09 3.06
CA ILE A 104 2.18 7.30 2.42
C ILE A 104 3.43 6.98 1.59
N LEU A 105 4.30 6.08 2.07
CA LEU A 105 5.49 5.65 1.32
C LEU A 105 5.10 4.99 -0.02
N PHE A 106 4.18 4.03 -0.01
CA PHE A 106 3.72 3.37 -1.24
C PHE A 106 2.96 4.32 -2.16
N PHE A 107 2.13 5.20 -1.61
CA PHE A 107 1.46 6.25 -2.38
C PHE A 107 2.47 7.14 -3.10
N ASN A 108 3.47 7.66 -2.37
CA ASN A 108 4.52 8.49 -2.94
C ASN A 108 5.27 7.76 -4.04
N TYR A 109 5.58 6.46 -3.86
CA TYR A 109 6.23 5.68 -4.91
C TYR A 109 5.38 5.61 -6.19
N ILE A 110 4.09 5.28 -6.07
CA ILE A 110 3.16 5.18 -7.21
C ILE A 110 3.08 6.51 -7.96
N PHE A 111 2.88 7.63 -7.25
CA PHE A 111 2.66 8.93 -7.87
C PHE A 111 3.93 9.69 -8.26
N SER A 112 5.11 9.29 -7.77
CA SER A 112 6.39 9.94 -8.13
C SER A 112 7.27 9.12 -9.07
N LYS A 113 7.24 7.78 -8.96
CA LYS A 113 8.09 6.87 -9.74
C LYS A 113 7.34 6.15 -10.84
N LEU A 114 6.05 5.87 -10.65
CA LEU A 114 5.20 5.16 -11.61
C LEU A 114 4.12 6.06 -12.26
N LEU A 115 4.31 7.38 -12.20
CA LEU A 115 3.33 8.36 -12.66
C LEU A 115 2.90 8.15 -14.11
N GLY A 116 3.83 7.76 -14.99
CA GLY A 116 3.52 7.48 -16.40
C GLY A 116 2.48 6.38 -16.53
N LEU A 117 2.59 5.33 -15.72
CA LEU A 117 1.65 4.20 -15.74
C LEU A 117 0.30 4.59 -15.12
N VAL A 118 0.30 5.41 -14.06
CA VAL A 118 -0.93 5.99 -13.49
C VAL A 118 -1.71 6.77 -14.56
N ILE A 119 -1.03 7.60 -15.35
CA ILE A 119 -1.67 8.39 -16.42
C ILE A 119 -2.27 7.46 -17.48
N VAL A 120 -1.55 6.41 -17.90
CA VAL A 120 -2.07 5.41 -18.85
C VAL A 120 -3.36 4.76 -18.33
N VAL A 121 -3.38 4.32 -17.08
CA VAL A 121 -4.56 3.70 -16.46
C VAL A 121 -5.74 4.68 -16.43
N VAL A 122 -5.51 5.95 -16.07
CA VAL A 122 -6.56 6.98 -16.05
C VAL A 122 -7.13 7.21 -17.46
N ILE A 123 -6.28 7.30 -18.49
CA ILE A 123 -6.73 7.46 -19.88
C ILE A 123 -7.62 6.29 -20.29
N ILE A 124 -7.20 5.05 -20.02
CA ILE A 124 -7.97 3.84 -20.34
C ILE A 124 -9.35 3.89 -19.68
N ILE A 125 -9.41 4.19 -18.38
CA ILE A 125 -10.68 4.28 -17.64
C ILE A 125 -11.61 5.34 -18.25
N VAL A 126 -11.08 6.52 -18.60
CA VAL A 126 -11.87 7.61 -19.19
C VAL A 126 -12.41 7.22 -20.57
N VAL A 127 -11.58 6.61 -21.42
CA VAL A 127 -12.00 6.17 -22.77
C VAL A 127 -13.08 5.10 -22.68
N VAL A 128 -12.89 4.07 -21.86
CA VAL A 128 -13.89 2.99 -21.66
C VAL A 128 -15.20 3.57 -21.16
N LYS A 129 -15.16 4.42 -20.12
CA LYS A 129 -16.36 5.05 -19.56
C LYS A 129 -17.11 5.94 -20.57
N ASN A 130 -16.39 6.59 -21.49
CA ASN A 130 -17.01 7.40 -22.53
C ASN A 130 -17.52 6.57 -23.70
N SER A 131 -16.98 5.38 -23.95
CA SER A 131 -17.48 4.45 -24.97
C SER A 131 -18.75 3.69 -24.56
N GLU A 132 -19.06 3.66 -23.27
CA GLU A 132 -20.29 3.08 -22.71
C GLU A 132 -21.48 4.07 -22.71
N LYS A 133 -21.29 5.31 -23.18
CA LYS A 133 -22.34 6.31 -23.37
C LYS A 133 -22.75 6.40 -24.83
#